data_AF-A0A4Q3MZE9-F1
#
_entry.id   AF-A0A4Q3MZE9-F1
#
_cell.length_a   1.000
_cell.length_b   1.000
_cell.length_c   1.000
_cell.angle_alpha   90.00
_cell.angle_beta   90.00
_cell.angle_gamma   90.00
#
_symmetry.space_group_name_H-M   'P 1'
#
loop_
_entity.id
_entity.type
_entity.pdbx_description
1 polymer ?
#
loop_
_entity_poly.entity_id
_entity_poly.type
_entity_poly.pdbx_seq_one_letter_code
_entity_poly.pdbx_strand_id
1 'polypeptide(L)'
;MLTIYNHQHALHQGRFEMFRGELVPCFEVPARADHVLRELRRRGLGAIEPPLGFEDSAITRVHSQRYVDFLTHAWQEWVALDPANAQRDAIPSYWPVRSFRTDVLPASFPARMG
;
A
#
# COMPACT_ATOMS: atom_id res chain seq x y z
N MET A 1 -17.19 -8.62 -21.22
CA MET A 1 -16.84 -8.06 -19.91
C MET A 1 -15.63 -7.16 -20.07
N LEU A 2 -15.74 -5.88 -19.72
CA LEU A 2 -14.59 -4.96 -19.71
C LEU A 2 -13.73 -5.23 -18.46
N THR A 3 -12.41 -5.30 -18.62
CA THR A 3 -11.44 -5.37 -17.51
C THR A 3 -10.55 -4.15 -17.56
N ILE A 4 -10.32 -3.51 -16.40
CA ILE A 4 -9.35 -2.43 -16.27
C ILE A 4 -8.10 -2.97 -15.56
N TYR A 5 -6.92 -2.79 -16.16
CA TYR A 5 -5.65 -3.30 -15.65
C TYR A 5 -4.58 -2.21 -15.59
N ASN A 6 -4.10 -1.91 -14.38
CA ASN A 6 -3.00 -0.98 -14.16
C ASN A 6 -1.67 -1.73 -14.05
N HIS A 7 -0.78 -1.62 -15.03
CA HIS A 7 0.54 -2.26 -15.01
C HIS A 7 1.48 -1.75 -13.91
N GLN A 8 1.22 -0.56 -13.35
CA GLN A 8 2.04 0.00 -12.26
C GLN A 8 1.85 -0.72 -10.93
N HIS A 9 0.88 -1.65 -10.83
CA HIS A 9 0.69 -2.47 -9.62
C HIS A 9 1.98 -3.15 -9.16
N ALA A 10 2.84 -3.56 -10.10
CA ALA A 10 4.09 -4.25 -9.82
C ALA A 10 5.13 -3.39 -9.07
N LEU A 11 4.94 -2.07 -9.03
CA LEU A 11 5.79 -1.16 -8.23
C LEU A 11 5.57 -1.36 -6.73
N HIS A 12 4.42 -1.89 -6.33
CA HIS A 12 4.17 -2.29 -4.96
C HIS A 12 4.64 -3.74 -4.77
N GLN A 13 5.85 -3.90 -4.24
CA GLN A 13 6.46 -5.21 -4.03
C GLN A 13 7.15 -5.24 -2.66
N GLY A 14 6.35 -5.40 -1.60
CA GLY A 14 6.85 -5.62 -0.25
C GLY A 14 7.76 -6.85 -0.19
N ARG A 15 8.81 -6.79 0.63
CA ARG A 15 9.76 -7.91 0.78
C ARG A 15 9.24 -8.90 1.81
N PHE A 16 8.73 -8.41 2.94
CA PHE A 16 8.29 -9.20 4.07
C PHE A 16 6.95 -8.73 4.65
N GLU A 17 6.19 -9.67 5.19
CA GLU A 17 5.03 -9.43 6.02
C GLU A 17 5.15 -10.17 7.36
N MET A 18 4.50 -9.64 8.39
CA MET A 18 4.41 -10.29 9.69
C MET A 18 3.27 -11.32 9.67
N PHE A 19 3.61 -12.61 9.66
CA PHE A 19 2.62 -13.70 9.68
C PHE A 19 2.89 -14.64 10.85
N ARG A 20 1.93 -14.71 11.78
CA ARG A 20 1.97 -15.62 12.95
C ARG A 20 3.27 -15.51 13.79
N GLY A 21 3.82 -14.30 13.91
CA GLY A 21 5.00 -14.02 14.73
C GLY A 21 6.34 -14.11 13.98
N GLU A 22 6.31 -14.34 12.67
CA GLU A 22 7.51 -14.43 11.84
C GLU A 22 7.46 -13.41 10.69
N LEU A 23 8.63 -12.90 10.30
CA LEU A 23 8.78 -12.17 9.04
C LEU A 23 8.94 -13.19 7.91
N VAL A 24 7.91 -13.30 7.08
CA VAL A 24 7.88 -14.19 5.92
C VAL A 24 7.82 -13.36 4.63
N PRO A 25 8.22 -13.90 3.48
CA PRO A 25 8.00 -13.22 2.20
C PRO A 25 6.52 -12.87 2.02
N CYS A 26 6.23 -11.69 1.45
CA CYS A 26 4.86 -11.26 1.20
C CYS A 26 4.08 -12.31 0.38
N PHE A 27 2.83 -12.59 0.77
CA PHE A 27 1.92 -13.40 -0.06
C PHE A 27 1.31 -12.57 -1.19
N GLU A 28 1.09 -11.28 -0.94
CA GLU A 28 0.65 -10.30 -1.93
C GLU A 28 1.84 -9.95 -2.85
N VAL A 29 1.97 -10.67 -3.96
CA VAL A 29 3.05 -10.50 -4.94
C VAL A 29 2.50 -10.15 -6.32
N PRO A 30 3.27 -9.42 -7.17
CA PRO A 30 2.83 -9.02 -8.51
C PRO A 30 2.34 -10.19 -9.38
N ALA A 31 2.94 -11.37 -9.21
CA ALA A 31 2.57 -12.58 -9.95
C ALA A 31 1.08 -12.98 -9.79
N ARG A 32 0.42 -12.56 -8.70
CA ARG A 32 -1.02 -12.80 -8.49
C ARG A 32 -1.86 -12.14 -9.57
N ALA A 33 -1.60 -10.86 -9.84
CA ALA A 33 -2.30 -10.13 -10.90
C ALA A 33 -1.93 -10.66 -12.29
N ASP A 34 -0.68 -11.08 -12.50
CA ASP A 34 -0.23 -11.68 -13.77
C ASP A 34 -0.96 -13.00 -14.07
N HIS A 35 -1.20 -13.84 -13.06
CA HIS A 35 -1.98 -15.06 -13.21
C HIS A 35 -3.43 -14.77 -13.63
N VAL A 36 -4.07 -13.79 -12.99
CA VAL A 36 -5.43 -13.36 -13.35
C VAL A 36 -5.45 -12.79 -14.77
N LEU A 37 -4.54 -11.89 -15.12
CA LEU A 37 -4.45 -11.29 -16.45
C LEU A 37 -4.25 -12.35 -17.54
N ARG A 38 -3.40 -13.34 -17.29
CA ARG A 38 -3.17 -14.47 -18.21
C ARG A 38 -4.45 -15.27 -18.45
N GLU A 39 -5.19 -15.56 -17.40
CA GLU A 39 -6.44 -16.31 -17.51
C GLU A 39 -7.54 -15.51 -18.23
N LEU A 40 -7.65 -14.21 -17.94
CA LEU A 40 -8.58 -13.32 -18.63
C LEU A 40 -8.29 -13.25 -20.14
N ARG A 41 -7.01 -13.14 -20.52
CA ARG A 41 -6.57 -13.19 -21.92
C ARG A 41 -6.87 -14.54 -22.57
N ARG A 42 -6.56 -15.65 -21.89
CA ARG A 42 -6.77 -17.01 -22.39
C ARG A 42 -8.25 -17.28 -22.71
N ARG A 43 -9.17 -16.78 -21.87
CA ARG A 43 -10.62 -16.97 -22.05
C ARG A 43 -11.26 -15.96 -23.01
N GLY A 44 -10.59 -14.84 -23.32
CA GLY A 44 -11.14 -13.81 -24.21
C GLY A 44 -12.44 -13.19 -23.69
N LEU A 45 -12.56 -12.93 -22.38
CA LEU A 45 -13.81 -12.47 -21.76
C LEU A 45 -14.24 -11.03 -22.15
N GLY A 46 -13.40 -10.30 -22.87
CA GLY A 46 -13.66 -8.96 -23.40
C GLY A 46 -12.39 -8.10 -23.44
N ALA A 47 -12.57 -6.79 -23.63
CA ALA A 47 -11.47 -5.84 -23.68
C ALA A 47 -10.75 -5.73 -22.32
N ILE A 48 -9.43 -5.56 -22.38
CA ILE A 48 -8.57 -5.27 -21.23
C ILE A 48 -7.90 -3.93 -21.52
N GLU A 49 -8.25 -2.92 -20.73
CA GLU A 49 -7.84 -1.53 -20.97
C GLU A 49 -7.07 -0.97 -19.77
N PRO A 50 -6.16 0.01 -19.98
CA PRO A 50 -5.56 0.73 -18.87
C PRO A 50 -6.62 1.58 -18.13
N PRO A 51 -6.38 1.94 -16.86
CA PRO A 51 -7.25 2.87 -16.17
C PRO A 51 -7.22 4.26 -16.83
N LEU A 52 -8.35 4.96 -16.75
CA LEU A 52 -8.38 6.39 -16.99
C LEU A 52 -7.82 7.13 -15.76
N GLY A 53 -7.28 8.33 -15.98
CA GLY A 53 -6.94 9.23 -14.88
C GLY A 53 -8.19 9.68 -14.13
N PHE A 54 -8.11 9.75 -12.80
CA PHE A 54 -9.14 10.30 -11.93
C PHE A 54 -8.50 11.31 -10.98
N GLU A 55 -9.26 12.32 -10.60
CA GLU A 55 -8.84 13.29 -9.60
C GLU A 55 -8.69 12.62 -8.22
N ASP A 56 -7.64 12.98 -7.49
CA ASP A 56 -7.37 12.48 -6.13
C ASP A 56 -8.53 12.80 -5.16
N SER A 57 -9.34 13.81 -5.48
CA SER A 57 -10.58 14.12 -4.76
C SER A 57 -11.54 12.92 -4.65
N ALA A 58 -11.48 11.96 -5.58
CA ALA A 58 -12.27 10.73 -5.48
C ALA A 58 -11.85 9.87 -4.29
N ILE A 59 -10.56 9.85 -3.94
CA ILE A 59 -10.01 9.10 -2.81
C ILE A 59 -10.46 9.74 -1.49
N THR A 60 -10.41 11.08 -1.41
CA THR A 60 -10.69 11.84 -0.18
C THR A 60 -12.18 11.95 0.16
N ARG A 61 -13.06 11.48 -0.73
CA ARG A 61 -14.49 11.26 -0.43
C ARG A 61 -14.72 10.10 0.54
N VAL A 62 -13.77 9.18 0.65
CA VAL A 62 -13.86 7.99 1.53
C VAL A 62 -12.83 8.07 2.64
N HIS A 63 -11.60 8.47 2.31
CA HIS A 63 -10.50 8.55 3.27
C HIS A 63 -10.26 9.98 3.76
N SER A 64 -9.92 10.13 5.03
CA SER A 64 -9.53 11.46 5.56
C SER A 64 -8.29 11.97 4.83
N GLN A 65 -8.25 13.27 4.53
CA GLN A 65 -7.09 13.91 3.88
C GLN A 65 -5.78 13.58 4.60
N ARG A 66 -5.79 13.63 5.94
CA ARG A 66 -4.67 13.32 6.81
C ARG A 66 -4.06 11.92 6.57
N TYR A 67 -4.89 10.93 6.27
CA TYR A 67 -4.45 9.57 5.97
C TYR A 67 -3.83 9.48 4.58
N VAL A 68 -4.45 10.13 3.58
CA VAL A 68 -3.91 10.19 2.22
C VAL A 68 -2.56 10.91 2.22
N ASP A 69 -2.45 12.04 2.90
CA ASP A 69 -1.19 12.79 3.02
C ASP A 69 -0.09 11.94 3.65
N PHE A 70 -0.43 11.16 4.69
CA PHE A 70 0.51 10.22 5.31
C PHE A 70 1.01 9.19 4.29
N LEU A 71 0.12 8.49 3.59
CA LEU A 71 0.51 7.46 2.62
C LEU A 71 1.39 8.03 1.49
N THR A 72 1.08 9.24 1.02
CA THR A 72 1.85 9.92 -0.05
C THR A 72 3.31 10.15 0.35
N HIS A 73 3.58 10.44 1.63
CA HIS A 73 4.92 10.82 2.10
C HIS A 73 5.60 9.72 2.94
N ALA A 74 4.88 8.66 3.33
CA ALA A 74 5.33 7.70 4.33
C ALA A 74 6.69 7.06 4.00
N TRP A 75 6.93 6.69 2.74
CA TRP A 75 8.21 6.10 2.34
C TRP A 75 9.39 7.09 2.46
N GLN A 76 9.18 8.34 2.06
CA GLN A 76 10.22 9.37 2.16
C GLN A 76 10.53 9.68 3.63
N GLU A 77 9.50 9.80 4.46
CA GLU A 77 9.65 9.99 5.90
C GLU A 77 10.36 8.80 6.55
N TRP A 78 10.03 7.56 6.18
CA TRP A 78 10.68 6.35 6.67
C TRP A 78 12.19 6.33 6.39
N VAL A 79 12.58 6.61 5.15
CA VAL A 79 13.98 6.65 4.73
C VAL A 79 14.72 7.84 5.36
N ALA A 80 14.04 8.96 5.60
CA ALA A 80 14.63 10.13 6.26
C ALA A 80 14.99 9.89 7.73
N LEU A 81 14.34 8.92 8.42
CA LEU A 81 14.70 8.56 9.79
C LEU A 81 16.08 7.91 9.89
N ASP A 82 16.42 7.06 8.91
CA ASP A 82 17.71 6.39 8.78
C ASP A 82 17.86 5.93 7.33
N PRO A 83 18.90 6.34 6.57
CA PRO A 83 19.12 5.88 5.20
C PRO A 83 19.18 4.35 5.05
N ALA A 84 19.56 3.61 6.09
CA ALA A 84 19.55 2.15 6.11
C ALA A 84 18.13 1.56 5.97
N ASN A 85 17.09 2.35 6.27
CA ASN A 85 15.69 1.95 6.10
C ASN A 85 15.31 1.73 4.64
N ALA A 86 16.05 2.28 3.67
CA ALA A 86 15.84 1.96 2.25
C ALA A 86 16.01 0.46 1.93
N GLN A 87 16.61 -0.32 2.84
CA GLN A 87 16.75 -1.77 2.74
C GLN A 87 15.73 -2.55 3.58
N ARG A 88 14.75 -1.88 4.18
CA ARG A 88 13.75 -2.47 5.08
C ARG A 88 12.35 -2.01 4.72
N ASP A 89 11.39 -2.91 4.80
CA ASP A 89 9.98 -2.52 4.74
C ASP A 89 9.60 -1.72 5.99
N ALA A 90 8.73 -0.73 5.82
CA ALA A 90 8.18 0.02 6.93
C ALA A 90 7.08 -0.82 7.61
N ILE A 91 7.35 -1.28 8.84
CA ILE A 91 6.43 -2.10 9.63
C ILE A 91 6.12 -1.38 10.95
N PRO A 92 4.85 -1.20 11.35
CA PRO A 92 4.51 -0.58 12.63
C PRO A 92 5.01 -1.41 13.80
N SER A 93 5.72 -0.76 14.73
CA SER A 93 6.22 -1.37 15.97
C SER A 93 5.39 -1.02 17.21
N TYR A 94 4.57 0.03 17.14
CA TYR A 94 3.65 0.48 18.19
C TYR A 94 2.62 1.45 17.60
N TRP A 95 1.49 1.62 18.27
CA TRP A 95 0.35 2.41 17.80
C TRP A 95 -0.41 3.04 18.97
N PRO A 96 -1.15 4.14 18.75
CA PRO A 96 -1.99 4.74 19.77
C PRO A 96 -3.14 3.79 20.13
N VAL A 97 -3.11 3.24 21.35
CA VAL A 97 -4.14 2.34 21.88
C VAL A 97 -5.14 3.09 22.77
N ARG A 98 -6.11 2.37 23.34
CA ARG A 98 -7.04 2.90 24.34
C ARG A 98 -6.26 3.65 25.44
N SER A 99 -6.77 4.81 25.84
CA SER A 99 -6.18 5.78 26.78
C SER A 99 -5.08 6.70 26.22
N PHE A 100 -4.67 6.54 24.96
CA PHE A 100 -3.78 7.51 24.31
C PHE A 100 -4.62 8.63 23.67
N ARG A 101 -3.97 9.76 23.36
CA ARG A 101 -4.62 10.88 22.67
C ARG A 101 -5.06 10.44 21.27
N THR A 102 -6.29 10.80 20.91
CA THR A 102 -6.88 10.55 19.59
C THR A 102 -7.13 11.85 18.81
N ASP A 103 -6.88 13.00 19.44
CA ASP A 103 -7.15 14.33 18.92
C ASP A 103 -5.96 14.95 18.18
N VAL A 104 -4.76 14.37 18.31
CA VAL A 104 -3.53 14.83 17.65
C VAL A 104 -2.83 13.66 16.95
N LEU A 105 -2.08 13.97 15.88
CA LEU A 105 -1.23 12.98 15.24
C LEU A 105 -0.06 12.60 16.15
N PRO A 106 0.30 11.31 16.23
CA PRO A 106 1.55 10.91 16.86
C PRO A 106 2.76 11.57 16.18
N ALA A 107 3.68 12.10 16.98
CA ALA A 107 4.94 12.66 16.45
C ALA A 107 5.86 11.56 15.88
N SER A 108 5.78 10.35 16.43
CA SER A 108 6.54 9.20 15.97
C SER A 108 5.97 8.62 14.68
N PHE A 109 6.83 8.29 13.72
CA PHE A 109 6.45 7.67 12.45
C PHE A 109 5.82 6.27 12.61
N PRO A 110 6.41 5.30 13.35
CA PRO A 110 5.75 4.01 13.59
C PRO A 110 4.35 4.13 14.20
N ALA A 111 4.12 5.10 15.09
CA ALA A 111 2.81 5.32 15.68
C ALA A 111 1.77 5.89 14.70
N ARG A 112 2.19 6.53 13.60
CA ARG A 112 1.30 7.01 12.54
C ARG A 112 0.92 5.91 11.54
N MET A 113 1.63 4.79 11.52
CA MET A 113 1.34 3.64 10.65
C MET A 113 0.21 2.74 11.17
N GLY A 114 -0.15 2.83 12.46
CA GLY A 114 -1.17 1.98 13.09
C GLY A 114 -2.46 2.70 13.46
#